data_AF-A0A1Q8B2F0-F1
#
_entry.id   AF-A0A1Q8B2F0-F1
#
_cell.length_a   1.000
_cell.length_b   1.000
_cell.length_c   1.000
_cell.angle_alpha   90.00
_cell.angle_beta   90.00
_cell.angle_gamma   90.00
#
_symmetry.space_group_name_H-M   'P 1'
#
loop_
_entity.id
_entity.type
_entity.pdbx_description
1 polymer ?
#
loop_
_entity_poly.entity_id
_entity_poly.type
_entity_poly.pdbx_seq_one_letter_code
_entity_poly.pdbx_strand_id
1 'polypeptide(L)'
;MTDKCQYVRSDLSHCRANRMRESHFCFFHDPAMAAKRTLSRKAGGKHRRIPTPADSAPLRLSTVSEVIVQLENTINRVRDGHINAKDANAIGCLSGILLKALEQGRVEERLTALEQILHRQTQAESDLEFLDGGLNDES
;
A
#
# COMPACT_ATOMS: atom_id res chain seq x y z
N MET A 1 3.43 -35.23 -39.81
CA MET A 1 2.02 -34.76 -39.71
C MET A 1 1.99 -33.55 -38.79
N THR A 2 1.32 -32.48 -39.23
CA THR A 2 1.29 -31.19 -38.56
C THR A 2 0.49 -31.31 -37.26
N ASP A 3 1.17 -31.36 -36.10
CA ASP A 3 0.55 -31.58 -34.79
C ASP A 3 -0.12 -30.30 -34.24
N LYS A 4 -0.84 -29.59 -35.11
CA LYS A 4 -1.44 -28.28 -34.87
C LYS A 4 -2.94 -28.39 -34.69
N CYS A 5 -3.48 -27.43 -33.92
CA CYS A 5 -4.90 -27.26 -33.71
C CYS A 5 -5.62 -26.94 -35.02
N GLN A 6 -6.69 -27.67 -35.33
CA GLN A 6 -7.46 -27.52 -36.57
C GLN A 6 -8.50 -26.37 -36.52
N TYR A 7 -8.55 -25.60 -35.44
CA TYR A 7 -9.50 -24.51 -35.30
C TYR A 7 -9.17 -23.32 -36.22
N VAL A 8 -10.18 -22.87 -36.97
CA VAL A 8 -10.14 -21.66 -37.80
C VAL A 8 -10.73 -20.49 -37.02
N ARG A 9 -9.96 -19.41 -36.91
CA ARG A 9 -10.35 -18.17 -36.21
C ARG A 9 -11.31 -17.34 -37.06
N SER A 10 -11.89 -16.32 -36.44
CA SER A 10 -12.79 -15.36 -37.11
C SER A 10 -12.12 -14.58 -38.25
N ASP A 11 -10.80 -14.42 -38.22
CA ASP A 11 -9.99 -13.80 -39.27
C ASP A 11 -9.56 -14.81 -40.36
N LEU A 12 -10.17 -16.00 -40.39
CA LEU A 12 -9.87 -17.13 -41.28
C LEU A 12 -8.46 -17.74 -41.09
N SER A 13 -7.69 -17.28 -40.10
CA SER A 13 -6.39 -17.86 -39.80
C SER A 13 -6.50 -19.15 -38.97
N HIS A 14 -5.57 -20.08 -39.19
CA HIS A 14 -5.49 -21.31 -38.39
C HIS A 14 -4.80 -21.06 -37.05
N CYS A 15 -5.30 -21.73 -36.01
CA CYS A 15 -4.65 -21.72 -34.71
C CYS A 15 -3.24 -22.33 -34.78
N ARG A 16 -2.22 -21.57 -34.36
CA ARG A 16 -0.80 -22.01 -34.40
C ARG A 16 -0.38 -22.91 -33.23
N ALA A 17 -1.27 -23.11 -32.24
CA ALA A 17 -1.00 -23.94 -31.08
C ALA A 17 -0.96 -25.44 -31.45
N ASN A 18 -0.22 -26.23 -30.66
CA ASN A 18 -0.23 -27.68 -30.83
C ASN A 18 -1.57 -28.27 -30.38
N ARG A 19 -2.01 -29.33 -31.06
CA ARG A 19 -3.18 -30.10 -30.63
C ARG A 19 -2.85 -30.93 -29.39
N MET A 20 -3.87 -31.34 -28.65
CA MET A 20 -3.69 -32.30 -27.54
C MET A 20 -3.53 -33.71 -28.10
N ARG A 21 -2.87 -34.61 -27.34
CA ARG A 21 -2.53 -35.98 -27.80
C ARG A 21 -3.74 -36.77 -28.33
N GLU A 22 -4.92 -36.54 -27.75
CA GLU A 22 -6.16 -37.27 -28.06
C GLU A 22 -7.23 -36.35 -28.69
N SER A 23 -6.82 -35.22 -29.27
CA SER A 23 -7.74 -34.23 -29.86
C SER A 23 -7.20 -33.67 -31.17
N HIS A 24 -8.09 -33.14 -31.99
CA HIS A 24 -7.74 -32.32 -33.16
C HIS A 24 -7.51 -30.85 -32.78
N PHE A 25 -7.82 -30.47 -31.54
CA PHE A 25 -7.76 -29.10 -31.05
C PHE A 25 -6.73 -28.94 -29.92
N CYS A 26 -6.29 -27.69 -29.71
CA CYS A 26 -5.55 -27.32 -28.51
C CYS A 26 -6.51 -27.18 -27.32
N PHE A 27 -5.96 -27.13 -26.11
CA PHE A 27 -6.74 -26.95 -24.87
C PHE A 27 -7.78 -25.82 -24.95
N PHE A 28 -7.47 -24.71 -25.65
CA PHE A 28 -8.34 -23.55 -25.80
C PHE A 28 -9.53 -23.73 -26.75
N HIS A 29 -9.37 -24.54 -27.79
CA HIS A 29 -10.39 -24.72 -28.83
C HIS A 29 -11.08 -26.08 -28.75
N ASP A 30 -10.59 -27.00 -27.93
CA ASP A 30 -11.25 -28.28 -27.70
C ASP A 30 -12.60 -28.06 -26.95
N PRO A 31 -13.74 -28.50 -27.54
CA PRO A 31 -15.03 -28.46 -26.88
C PRO A 31 -15.08 -29.30 -25.60
N ALA A 32 -14.43 -30.47 -25.56
CA ALA A 32 -14.39 -31.34 -24.39
C ALA A 32 -13.67 -30.69 -23.20
N MET A 33 -12.78 -29.72 -23.47
CA MET A 33 -12.08 -28.96 -22.44
C MET A 33 -12.82 -27.70 -21.97
N ALA A 34 -14.02 -27.41 -22.49
CA ALA A 34 -14.76 -26.19 -22.14
C ALA A 34 -15.05 -26.06 -20.63
N ALA A 35 -15.48 -27.17 -19.99
CA ALA A 35 -15.73 -27.19 -18.56
C ALA A 35 -14.43 -26.96 -17.76
N LYS A 36 -13.35 -27.67 -18.11
CA LYS A 36 -12.03 -27.54 -17.46
C LYS A 36 -11.47 -26.13 -17.61
N ARG A 37 -11.56 -25.52 -18.80
CA ARG A 37 -11.18 -24.12 -19.04
C ARG A 37 -11.95 -23.15 -18.16
N THR A 38 -13.26 -23.35 -18.03
CA THR A 38 -14.11 -22.51 -17.18
C THR A 38 -13.66 -22.58 -15.73
N LEU A 39 -13.35 -23.79 -15.23
CA LEU A 39 -12.81 -23.99 -13.88
C LEU A 39 -11.42 -23.33 -13.73
N SER A 40 -10.50 -23.52 -14.68
CA SER A 40 -9.17 -22.91 -14.64
C SER A 40 -9.24 -21.38 -14.66
N ARG A 41 -10.13 -20.77 -15.46
CA ARG A 41 -10.36 -19.32 -15.47
C ARG A 41 -10.92 -18.84 -14.13
N LYS A 42 -11.90 -19.55 -13.56
CA LYS A 42 -12.43 -19.23 -12.23
C LYS A 42 -11.35 -19.32 -11.15
N ALA A 43 -10.50 -20.35 -11.19
CA ALA A 43 -9.39 -20.52 -10.25
C ALA A 43 -8.36 -19.39 -10.39
N GLY A 44 -7.94 -19.06 -11.62
CA GLY A 44 -7.05 -17.92 -11.88
C GLY A 44 -7.66 -16.58 -11.46
N GLY A 45 -8.96 -16.41 -11.66
CA GLY A 45 -9.72 -15.26 -11.17
C GLY A 45 -9.75 -15.16 -9.64
N LYS A 46 -10.00 -16.27 -8.95
CA LYS A 46 -9.94 -16.33 -7.47
C LYS A 46 -8.55 -15.97 -6.94
N HIS A 47 -7.49 -16.44 -7.59
CA HIS A 47 -6.11 -16.14 -7.21
C HIS A 47 -5.70 -14.68 -7.51
N ARG A 48 -6.38 -14.03 -8.46
CA ARG A 48 -6.19 -12.61 -8.79
C ARG A 48 -7.11 -11.66 -8.03
N ARG A 49 -8.14 -12.16 -7.35
CA ARG A 49 -8.96 -11.30 -6.49
C ARG A 49 -8.10 -10.87 -5.33
N ILE A 50 -7.93 -9.55 -5.21
CA ILE A 50 -7.64 -8.94 -3.92
C ILE A 50 -8.78 -9.40 -3.01
N PRO A 51 -8.52 -10.11 -1.90
CA PRO A 51 -9.55 -10.45 -0.96
C PRO A 51 -10.33 -9.18 -0.64
N THR A 52 -11.66 -9.20 -0.81
CA THR A 52 -12.48 -8.14 -0.24
C THR A 52 -12.10 -8.11 1.23
N PRO A 53 -11.66 -6.96 1.78
CA PRO A 53 -11.44 -6.88 3.20
C PRO A 53 -12.72 -7.42 3.85
N ALA A 54 -12.60 -8.42 4.73
CA ALA A 54 -13.67 -8.69 5.67
C ALA A 54 -14.05 -7.35 6.30
N ASP A 55 -15.31 -7.15 6.71
CA ASP A 55 -15.83 -5.94 7.37
C ASP A 55 -15.02 -5.62 8.65
N SER A 56 -13.79 -5.18 8.45
CA SER A 56 -12.77 -4.98 9.45
C SER A 56 -12.64 -3.48 9.55
N ALA A 57 -12.84 -3.00 10.77
CA ALA A 57 -12.68 -1.58 11.06
C ALA A 57 -11.28 -1.14 10.58
N PRO A 58 -11.17 0.07 10.00
CA PRO A 58 -9.88 0.60 9.59
C PRO A 58 -8.89 0.55 10.75
N LEU A 59 -7.72 -0.04 10.51
CA LEU A 59 -6.63 -0.01 11.47
C LEU A 59 -6.10 1.42 11.57
N ARG A 60 -6.13 2.01 12.76
CA ARG A 60 -5.47 3.29 13.05
C ARG A 60 -4.20 3.03 13.84
N LEU A 61 -3.10 3.62 13.38
CA LEU A 61 -1.80 3.59 14.05
C LEU A 61 -1.37 5.05 14.23
N SER A 62 -1.43 5.53 15.47
CA SER A 62 -1.19 6.93 15.83
C SER A 62 0.11 7.11 16.61
N THR A 63 0.70 6.02 17.10
CA THR A 63 1.92 6.03 17.91
C THR A 63 2.96 5.06 17.36
N VAL A 64 4.23 5.34 17.66
CA VAL A 64 5.36 4.46 17.31
C VAL A 64 5.17 3.06 17.92
N SER A 65 4.70 2.98 19.16
CA SER A 65 4.46 1.71 19.85
C SER A 65 3.42 0.84 19.13
N GLU A 66 2.34 1.43 18.64
CA GLU A 66 1.34 0.70 17.85
C GLU A 66 1.93 0.16 16.54
N VAL A 67 2.80 0.93 15.89
CA VAL A 67 3.50 0.48 14.67
C VAL A 67 4.44 -0.70 14.97
N ILE A 68 5.16 -0.66 16.10
CA ILE A 68 6.02 -1.77 16.54
C ILE A 68 5.20 -3.04 16.72
N VAL A 69 4.10 -2.98 17.48
CA VAL A 69 3.21 -4.13 17.71
C VAL A 69 2.64 -4.66 16.39
N GLN A 70 2.30 -3.78 15.45
CA GLN A 70 1.82 -4.18 14.13
C GLN A 70 2.91 -4.93 13.33
N LEU A 71 4.16 -4.44 13.37
CA LEU A 71 5.28 -5.08 12.68
C LEU A 71 5.65 -6.42 13.30
N GLU A 72 5.65 -6.56 14.63
CA GLU A 72 5.86 -7.84 15.32
C GLU A 72 4.83 -8.89 14.90
N ASN A 73 3.54 -8.51 14.88
CA ASN A 73 2.46 -9.36 14.39
C ASN A 73 2.68 -9.77 12.92
N THR A 74 3.13 -8.84 12.08
CA THR A 74 3.43 -9.10 10.67
C THR A 74 4.60 -10.08 10.54
N ILE A 75 5.68 -9.90 11.30
CA ILE A 75 6.86 -10.77 11.31
C ILE A 75 6.47 -12.20 11.68
N ASN A 76 5.70 -12.37 12.76
CA ASN A 76 5.27 -13.70 13.20
C ASN A 76 4.39 -14.37 12.14
N ARG A 77 3.46 -13.64 11.52
CA ARG A 77 2.63 -14.17 10.44
C ARG A 77 3.43 -14.56 9.19
N VAL A 78 4.54 -13.88 8.88
CA VAL A 78 5.45 -14.32 7.81
C VAL A 78 6.13 -15.63 8.21
N ARG A 79 6.67 -15.71 9.42
CA ARG A 79 7.39 -16.89 9.93
C ARG A 79 6.49 -18.13 9.95
N ASP A 80 5.21 -17.94 10.27
CA ASP A 80 4.21 -19.01 10.31
C ASP A 80 3.62 -19.33 8.92
N GLY A 81 4.01 -18.60 7.87
CA GLY A 81 3.52 -18.81 6.50
C GLY A 81 2.08 -18.31 6.26
N HIS A 82 1.51 -17.53 7.18
CA HIS A 82 0.15 -16.99 7.08
C HIS A 82 0.04 -15.78 6.14
N ILE A 83 1.15 -15.07 5.88
CA ILE A 83 1.23 -14.01 4.88
C ILE A 83 2.47 -14.20 4.01
N ASN A 84 2.37 -13.82 2.74
CA ASN A 84 3.50 -13.91 1.82
C ASN A 84 4.46 -12.71 2.01
N ALA A 85 5.70 -12.85 1.56
CA ALA A 85 6.73 -11.83 1.69
C ALA A 85 6.39 -10.51 0.96
N LYS A 86 5.58 -10.57 -0.11
CA LYS A 86 5.20 -9.37 -0.88
C LYS A 86 4.24 -8.49 -0.08
N ASP A 87 3.24 -9.10 0.56
CA ASP A 87 2.27 -8.40 1.40
C ASP A 87 2.96 -7.85 2.66
N ALA A 88 3.86 -8.62 3.28
CA ALA A 88 4.67 -8.16 4.40
C ALA A 88 5.61 -7.00 4.03
N ASN A 89 6.20 -7.02 2.84
CA ASN A 89 7.03 -5.91 2.35
C ASN A 89 6.19 -4.63 2.16
N ALA A 90 5.00 -4.74 1.57
CA ALA A 90 4.10 -3.60 1.44
C ALA A 90 3.75 -2.99 2.82
N ILE A 91 3.46 -3.83 3.82
CA ILE A 91 3.23 -3.39 5.21
C ILE A 91 4.47 -2.68 5.76
N GLY A 92 5.66 -3.29 5.67
CA GLY A 92 6.90 -2.70 6.19
C GLY A 92 7.23 -1.35 5.56
N CYS A 93 7.03 -1.22 4.25
CA CYS A 93 7.22 0.05 3.54
C CYS A 93 6.27 1.14 4.04
N LEU A 94 4.97 0.84 4.16
CA LEU A 94 3.97 1.79 4.66
C LEU A 94 4.22 2.17 6.12
N SER A 95 4.59 1.20 6.97
CA SER A 95 4.96 1.46 8.36
C SER A 95 6.18 2.39 8.47
N GLY A 96 7.18 2.22 7.59
CA GLY A 96 8.33 3.12 7.53
C GLY A 96 7.97 4.56 7.15
N ILE A 97 7.03 4.75 6.21
CA ILE A 97 6.52 6.08 5.84
C ILE A 97 5.75 6.68 7.02
N LEU A 98 4.91 5.90 7.69
CA LEU A 98 4.13 6.35 8.84
C LEU A 98 5.02 6.79 10.00
N LEU A 99 6.07 6.01 10.34
CA LEU A 99 7.01 6.38 11.39
C LEU A 99 7.69 7.72 11.12
N LYS A 100 8.12 7.96 9.88
CA LYS A 100 8.69 9.26 9.47
C LYS A 100 7.71 10.40 9.65
N ALA A 101 6.44 10.20 9.27
CA ALA A 101 5.40 11.21 9.45
C ALA A 101 5.14 11.53 10.94
N LEU A 102 5.10 10.50 11.79
CA LEU A 102 4.94 10.66 13.24
C LEU A 102 6.13 11.39 13.87
N GLU A 103 7.35 11.06 13.48
CA GLU A 103 8.56 11.72 13.95
C GLU A 103 8.61 13.18 13.51
N GLN A 104 8.30 13.45 12.23
CA GLN A 104 8.27 14.80 11.68
C GLN A 104 7.22 15.67 12.39
N GLY A 105 6.00 15.16 12.57
CA GLY A 105 4.95 15.91 13.28
C GLY A 105 5.36 16.29 14.71
N ARG A 106 6.01 15.39 15.45
CA ARG A 106 6.52 15.69 16.80
C ARG A 106 7.62 16.76 16.80
N VAL A 107 8.44 16.82 15.76
CA VAL A 107 9.46 17.86 15.61
C VAL A 107 8.80 19.21 15.30
N GLU A 108 7.85 19.23 14.37
CA GLU A 108 7.09 20.43 14.00
C GLU A 108 6.30 21.01 15.19
N GLU A 109 5.68 20.16 16.01
CA GLU A 109 5.02 20.58 17.26
C GLU A 109 5.99 21.26 18.24
N ARG A 110 7.18 20.67 18.42
CA ARG A 110 8.21 21.24 19.31
C ARG A 110 8.78 22.55 18.76
N LEU A 111 8.96 22.66 17.45
CA LEU A 111 9.39 23.91 16.80
C LEU A 111 8.35 25.01 17.00
N THR A 112 7.09 24.70 16.73
CA THR A 112 5.97 25.63 16.95
C THR A 112 5.93 26.14 18.39
N ALA A 113 6.10 25.24 19.37
CA ALA A 113 6.13 25.62 20.77
C ALA A 113 7.31 26.54 21.12
N LEU A 114 8.49 26.29 20.56
CA LEU A 114 9.67 27.16 20.74
C LEU A 114 9.49 28.52 20.07
N GLU A 115 8.98 28.56 18.84
CA GLU A 115 8.68 29.78 18.09
C GLU A 115 7.68 30.67 18.85
N GLN A 116 6.64 30.07 19.46
CA GLN A 116 5.68 30.79 20.30
C GLN A 116 6.31 31.40 21.55
N ILE A 117 7.24 30.69 22.19
CA ILE A 117 7.97 31.20 23.38
C ILE A 117 8.86 32.38 22.98
N LEU A 118 9.62 32.24 21.90
CA LEU A 118 10.49 33.30 21.39
C LEU A 118 9.69 34.54 21.00
N HIS A 119 8.57 34.37 20.29
CA HIS A 119 7.72 35.49 19.89
C HIS A 119 7.19 36.28 21.10
N ARG A 120 6.80 35.57 22.17
CA ARG A 120 6.37 36.21 23.42
C ARG A 120 7.49 36.97 24.12
N GLN A 121 8.71 36.45 24.11
CA GLN A 121 9.88 37.14 24.68
C GLN A 121 10.21 38.42 23.92
N THR A 122 10.25 38.35 22.59
CA THR A 122 10.50 39.53 21.75
C THR A 122 9.40 40.58 21.88
N GLN A 123 8.13 40.18 22.03
CA GLN A 123 7.04 41.11 22.30
C GLN A 123 7.19 41.79 23.67
N ALA A 124 7.54 41.03 24.71
CA ALA A 124 7.76 41.60 26.04
C ALA A 124 8.94 42.58 26.06
N GLU A 125 10.04 42.29 25.36
CA GLU A 125 11.18 43.20 25.22
C GLU A 125 10.80 44.47 24.43
N SER A 126 10.05 44.35 23.32
CA SER A 126 9.60 45.52 22.57
C SER A 126 8.63 46.40 23.36
N ASP A 127 7.78 45.79 24.19
CA ASP A 127 6.84 46.52 25.05
C ASP A 127 7.57 47.29 26.16
N LEU A 128 8.67 46.73 26.69
CA LEU A 128 9.55 47.37 27.67
C LEU A 128 10.35 48.54 27.07
N GLU A 129 10.92 48.38 25.87
CA GLU A 129 11.64 49.47 25.18
C GLU A 129 10.70 50.63 24.80
N PHE A 130 9.44 50.34 24.47
CA PHE A 130 8.44 51.37 24.16
C PHE A 130 8.02 52.19 25.40
N LEU A 131 8.04 51.59 26.58
CA LEU A 131 7.74 52.28 27.85
C LEU A 131 8.89 53.17 28.31
N ASP A 132 10.14 52.75 28.14
CA ASP A 132 11.33 53.56 28.49
C ASP A 132 11.57 54.72 27.50
N GLY A 133 11.18 54.57 26.22
CA GLY A 133 11.30 55.62 25.20
C GLY A 133 10.31 56.77 25.36
N GLY A 134 9.16 56.56 26.01
CA GLY A 134 8.10 57.57 26.18
C GLY A 134 8.32 58.58 27.30
N LEU A 135 9.31 58.37 28.18
CA LEU A 135 9.60 59.26 29.32
C LEU A 135 10.62 60.38 29.00
N ASN A 136 11.19 60.40 27.79
CA ASN A 136 12.25 61.34 27.41
C ASN A 136 11.81 62.48 26.47
N ASP A 137 10.51 62.64 26.18
CA ASP A 137 10.01 63.61 25.19
C ASP A 137 9.06 64.68 25.77
N GLU A 138 9.13 64.94 27.08
CA GLU A 138 8.54 66.14 27.72
C GLU A 138 9.65 66.98 28.37
N SER A 139 10.25 67.91 27.62
CA SER A 139 11.08 69.01 28.13
C SER A 139 11.02 70.23 27.22
#